data_AF-A0A101IXW4-F1
#
_entry.id   AF-A0A101IXW4-F1
#
_cell.length_a   1.000
_cell.length_b   1.000
_cell.length_c   1.000
_cell.angle_alpha   90.00
_cell.angle_beta   90.00
_cell.angle_gamma   90.00
#
_symmetry.space_group_name_H-M   'P 1'
#
loop_
_entity.id
_entity.type
_entity.pdbx_description
1 polymer ?
#
loop_
_entity_poly.entity_id
_entity_poly.type
_entity_poly.pdbx_seq_one_letter_code
_entity_poly.pdbx_strand_id
1 'polypeptide(L)'
;MIACGASFSDFTGIPGDKPVVHIDIDPIQLGKHPFVAAVWGDCAIALPRILELVRPREDPAVGQWLMERRREWSLQLDREADPEAVPIRPPYIMKVLSETLPGLQRGHETR
;
A
#
# COMPACT_ATOMS: atom_id res chain seq x y z
N MET A 1 -11.66 1.38 4.88
CA MET A 1 -10.39 1.74 4.20
C MET A 1 -10.01 3.11 4.71
N ILE A 2 -8.72 3.35 4.94
CA ILE A 2 -8.19 4.69 5.22
C ILE A 2 -7.37 5.08 3.99
N ALA A 3 -7.75 6.18 3.35
CA ALA A 3 -7.08 6.71 2.17
C ALA A 3 -6.28 7.95 2.59
N CYS A 4 -4.98 7.95 2.30
CA CYS A 4 -4.06 9.02 2.69
C CYS A 4 -3.41 9.58 1.42
N GLY A 5 -3.68 10.85 1.08
CA GLY A 5 -3.14 11.50 -0.11
C GLY A 5 -3.56 10.84 -1.43
N ALA A 6 -4.80 10.35 -1.52
CA ALA A 6 -5.28 9.57 -2.65
C ALA A 6 -6.19 10.40 -3.56
N SER A 7 -5.86 10.48 -4.85
CA SER A 7 -6.61 11.30 -5.81
C SER A 7 -7.88 10.62 -6.36
N PHE A 8 -8.09 9.33 -6.09
CA PHE A 8 -9.19 8.50 -6.62
C PHE A 8 -9.35 8.58 -8.14
N SER A 9 -8.25 8.44 -8.89
CA SER A 9 -8.33 8.24 -10.34
C SER A 9 -8.86 6.84 -10.68
N ASP A 10 -9.31 6.65 -11.92
CA ASP A 10 -9.85 5.38 -12.43
C ASP A 10 -8.85 4.20 -12.34
N PHE A 11 -7.55 4.49 -12.17
CA PHE A 11 -6.48 3.50 -12.09
C PHE A 11 -6.07 3.14 -10.65
N THR A 12 -6.78 3.62 -9.64
CA THR A 12 -6.45 3.34 -8.23
C THR A 12 -6.84 1.92 -7.79
N GLY A 13 -7.75 1.25 -8.51
CA GLY A 13 -8.26 -0.07 -8.13
C GLY A 13 -9.11 -0.06 -6.85
N ILE A 14 -9.52 1.11 -6.37
CA ILE A 14 -10.38 1.26 -5.20
C ILE A 14 -11.84 1.03 -5.63
N PRO A 15 -12.60 0.15 -4.95
CA PRO A 15 -14.02 -0.03 -5.23
C PRO A 15 -14.78 1.28 -5.03
N GLY A 16 -15.43 1.77 -6.10
CA GLY A 16 -16.05 3.11 -6.13
C GLY A 16 -17.22 3.30 -5.15
N ASP A 17 -17.77 2.23 -4.61
CA ASP A 17 -18.89 2.23 -3.66
C ASP A 17 -18.46 2.13 -2.20
N LYS A 18 -17.17 1.87 -1.92
CA LYS A 18 -16.69 1.60 -0.57
C LYS A 18 -16.39 2.90 0.19
N PRO A 19 -17.15 3.25 1.25
CA PRO A 19 -16.88 4.48 1.98
C PRO A 19 -15.50 4.45 2.67
N VAL A 20 -14.79 5.57 2.60
CA VAL A 20 -13.43 5.71 3.16
C VAL A 20 -13.36 6.72 4.32
N VAL A 21 -12.35 6.57 5.17
CA VAL A 21 -11.81 7.72 5.93
C VAL A 21 -10.75 8.35 5.04
N HIS A 22 -10.94 9.59 4.59
CA HIS A 22 -10.03 10.27 3.67
C HIS A 22 -9.21 11.35 4.37
N ILE A 23 -7.89 11.31 4.25
CA ILE A 23 -6.96 12.32 4.76
C ILE A 23 -6.19 12.89 3.56
N ASP A 24 -6.30 14.19 3.31
CA ASP A 24 -5.59 14.84 2.22
C ASP A 24 -5.17 16.27 2.58
N ILE A 25 -4.02 16.69 2.05
CA ILE A 25 -3.49 18.06 2.22
C ILE A 25 -4.18 19.04 1.25
N ASP A 26 -4.61 18.54 0.08
CA ASP A 26 -5.36 19.31 -0.91
C ASP A 26 -6.87 19.14 -0.65
N PRO A 27 -7.57 20.21 -0.22
CA PRO A 27 -9.00 20.12 0.11
C PRO A 27 -9.86 19.76 -1.11
N ILE A 28 -9.37 19.95 -2.34
CA ILE A 28 -10.09 19.58 -3.57
C ILE A 28 -10.22 18.05 -3.70
N GLN A 29 -9.31 17.27 -3.12
CA GLN A 29 -9.40 15.79 -3.18
C GLN A 29 -10.50 15.24 -2.27
N LEU A 30 -10.86 15.95 -1.21
CA LEU A 30 -11.87 15.52 -0.26
C LEU A 30 -13.25 15.51 -0.92
N GLY A 31 -14.01 14.42 -0.73
CA GLY A 31 -15.34 14.25 -1.31
C GLY A 31 -15.38 13.71 -2.74
N LYS A 32 -14.24 13.49 -3.41
CA LYS A 32 -14.19 12.82 -4.73
C LYS A 32 -14.61 11.35 -4.71
N HIS A 33 -14.57 10.72 -3.54
CA HIS A 33 -15.00 9.35 -3.30
C HIS A 33 -15.98 9.33 -2.12
N PRO A 34 -16.97 8.42 -2.08
CA PRO A 34 -17.79 8.19 -0.88
C PRO A 34 -16.93 8.09 0.38
N PHE A 35 -17.26 8.88 1.42
CA PHE A 35 -16.49 8.96 2.65
C PHE A 35 -17.39 8.89 3.90
N VAL A 36 -16.85 8.35 4.99
CA VAL A 36 -17.47 8.38 6.33
C VAL A 36 -16.93 9.52 7.18
N ALA A 37 -15.68 9.92 6.92
CA ALA A 37 -15.01 11.04 7.56
C ALA A 37 -13.93 11.58 6.62
N ALA A 38 -13.69 12.88 6.68
CA ALA A 38 -12.66 13.56 5.90
C ALA A 38 -11.81 14.42 6.84
N VAL A 39 -10.50 14.35 6.71
CA VAL A 39 -9.52 15.18 7.43
C VAL A 39 -8.75 15.98 6.40
N TRP A 40 -8.89 17.30 6.47
CA TRP A 40 -8.05 18.21 5.70
C TRP A 40 -6.76 18.48 6.48
N GLY A 41 -5.63 17.99 5.98
CA GLY A 41 -4.33 18.22 6.59
C GLY A 41 -3.24 17.26 6.09
N ASP A 42 -2.00 17.57 6.50
CA ASP A 42 -0.83 16.73 6.24
C ASP A 42 -0.96 15.37 6.96
N CYS A 43 -0.76 14.27 6.23
CA CYS A 43 -0.77 12.92 6.80
C CYS A 43 0.29 12.72 7.89
N ALA A 44 1.46 13.35 7.78
CA ALA A 44 2.52 13.29 8.77
C ALA A 44 2.10 13.92 10.11
N ILE A 45 1.11 14.82 10.11
CA ILE A 45 0.56 15.45 11.31
C ILE A 45 -0.72 14.73 11.76
N ALA A 46 -1.61 14.41 10.82
CA ALA A 46 -2.91 13.82 11.10
C ALA A 46 -2.81 12.38 11.61
N LEU A 47 -1.97 11.54 11.00
CA LEU A 47 -1.89 10.12 11.36
C LEU A 47 -1.39 9.88 12.79
N PRO A 48 -0.33 10.55 13.29
CA PRO A 48 0.07 10.43 14.69
C PRO A 48 -1.04 10.83 15.66
N ARG A 49 -1.75 11.92 15.39
CA ARG A 49 -2.87 12.37 16.23
C ARG A 49 -4.05 11.40 16.22
N ILE A 50 -4.35 10.79 15.07
CA ILE A 50 -5.37 9.75 14.99
C ILE A 50 -4.91 8.52 15.78
N LEU A 51 -3.63 8.16 15.70
CA LEU A 51 -3.05 7.03 16.42
C LEU A 51 -3.20 7.18 17.95
N GLU A 52 -3.06 8.39 18.48
CA GLU A 52 -3.27 8.71 19.90
C GLU A 52 -4.72 8.48 20.37
N LEU A 53 -5.70 8.50 19.45
CA LEU A 53 -7.13 8.39 19.75
C LEU A 53 -7.68 6.99 19.54
N VAL A 54 -6.95 6.10 18.88
CA VAL A 54 -7.37 4.72 18.64
C VAL A 54 -6.69 3.77 19.61
N ARG A 55 -7.35 2.65 19.89
CA ARG A 55 -6.76 1.56 20.66
C ARG A 55 -6.18 0.49 19.74
N PRO A 56 -5.06 -0.15 20.10
CA PRO A 56 -4.59 -1.34 19.43
C PRO A 56 -5.69 -2.42 19.40
N ARG A 57 -5.77 -3.13 18.28
CA ARG A 57 -6.64 -4.29 18.12
C ARG A 57 -5.83 -5.39 17.44
N GLU A 58 -5.70 -6.52 18.12
CA GLU A 58 -5.12 -7.71 17.54
C GLU A 58 -6.20 -8.53 16.85
N ASP A 59 -5.89 -9.03 15.66
CA ASP A 59 -6.74 -9.91 14.88
C ASP A 59 -5.85 -10.96 14.20
N PRO A 60 -5.52 -12.05 14.92
CA PRO A 60 -4.55 -13.04 14.43
C PRO A 60 -4.96 -13.68 13.10
N ALA A 61 -6.26 -13.82 12.85
CA ALA A 61 -6.78 -14.37 11.60
C ALA A 61 -6.49 -13.42 10.42
N VAL A 62 -6.71 -12.11 10.59
CA VAL A 62 -6.34 -11.10 9.58
C VAL A 62 -4.81 -11.06 9.40
N GLY A 63 -4.04 -11.13 10.48
CA GLY A 63 -2.58 -11.17 10.43
C GLY A 63 -2.06 -12.35 9.61
N GLN A 64 -2.53 -13.56 9.92
CA GLN A 64 -2.19 -14.78 9.19
C GLN A 64 -2.58 -14.67 7.70
N TRP A 65 -3.80 -14.20 7.42
CA TRP A 65 -4.26 -14.02 6.05
C TRP A 65 -3.38 -13.05 5.26
N LEU A 66 -2.96 -11.92 5.87
CA LEU A 66 -2.04 -10.97 5.23
C LEU A 66 -0.65 -11.58 4.96
N MET A 67 -0.13 -12.37 5.90
CA MET A 67 1.15 -13.08 5.73
C MET A 67 1.09 -14.06 4.56
N GLU A 68 0.02 -14.86 4.47
CA GLU A 68 -0.20 -15.81 3.38
C GLU A 68 -0.28 -15.12 2.01
N ARG A 69 -1.10 -14.06 1.89
CA ARG A 69 -1.22 -13.28 0.64
C ARG A 69 0.11 -12.64 0.24
N ARG A 70 0.87 -12.10 1.20
CA ARG A 70 2.21 -11.54 0.95
C ARG A 70 3.17 -12.61 0.42
N ARG A 71 3.16 -13.80 1.03
CA ARG A 71 4.00 -14.92 0.61
C ARG A 71 3.67 -15.38 -0.80
N GLU A 72 2.39 -15.58 -1.11
CA GLU A 72 1.93 -15.95 -2.45
C GLU A 72 2.36 -14.93 -3.50
N TRP A 73 2.18 -13.64 -3.20
CA TRP A 73 2.61 -12.55 -4.07
C TRP A 73 4.12 -12.54 -4.30
N SER A 74 4.92 -12.73 -3.24
CA SER A 74 6.38 -12.78 -3.37
C SER A 74 6.83 -13.95 -4.25
N LEU A 75 6.25 -15.14 -4.04
CA LEU A 75 6.56 -16.32 -4.85
C LEU A 75 6.20 -16.13 -6.33
N GLN A 76 5.08 -15.45 -6.60
CA GLN A 76 4.69 -15.10 -7.96
C GLN A 76 5.71 -14.16 -8.60
N LEU A 77 6.09 -13.07 -7.92
CA LEU A 77 7.08 -12.12 -8.41
C LEU A 77 8.43 -12.79 -8.69
N ASP A 78 8.88 -13.69 -7.80
CA ASP A 78 10.15 -14.38 -7.96
C ASP A 78 10.13 -15.36 -9.15
N ARG A 79 8.98 -16.02 -9.40
CA ARG A 79 8.78 -16.87 -10.58
C ARG A 79 8.75 -16.07 -11.88
N GLU A 80 8.16 -14.88 -11.87
CA GLU A 80 8.07 -14.01 -13.05
C GLU A 80 9.43 -13.36 -13.40
N ALA A 81 10.28 -13.16 -12.39
CA ALA A 81 11.64 -12.64 -12.52
C ALA A 81 12.66 -13.71 -12.93
N ASP A 82 12.33 -14.45 -14.00
CA ASP A 82 13.18 -15.50 -14.58
C ASP A 82 14.40 -14.91 -15.33
N PRO A 83 15.64 -15.18 -14.86
CA PRO A 83 16.86 -14.70 -15.51
C PRO A 83 17.12 -15.34 -16.88
N GLU A 84 16.61 -16.55 -17.11
CA GLU A 84 16.88 -17.32 -18.32
C GLU A 84 15.85 -17.07 -19.43
N ALA A 85 14.82 -16.25 -19.15
CA ALA A 85 13.79 -15.92 -20.11
C ALA A 85 14.37 -15.12 -21.29
N VAL A 86 14.12 -15.61 -22.52
CA VAL A 86 14.47 -14.92 -23.76
C VAL A 86 13.18 -14.60 -24.54
N PRO A 87 12.87 -13.33 -24.84
CA PRO A 87 13.62 -12.13 -24.46
C PRO A 87 13.54 -11.82 -22.96
N ILE A 88 14.49 -11.02 -22.46
CA ILE A 88 14.51 -10.54 -21.07
C ILE A 88 13.17 -9.89 -20.70
N ARG A 89 12.63 -10.24 -19.53
CA ARG A 89 11.33 -9.77 -19.08
C ARG A 89 11.44 -8.60 -18.11
N PRO A 90 10.52 -7.62 -18.15
CA PRO A 90 10.51 -6.50 -17.21
C PRO A 90 10.59 -6.89 -15.72
N PRO A 91 9.92 -7.96 -15.23
CA PRO A 91 10.05 -8.39 -13.84
C PRO A 91 11.49 -8.72 -13.42
N TYR A 92 12.29 -9.33 -14.29
CA TYR A 92 13.69 -9.64 -13.99
C TYR A 92 14.53 -8.36 -13.87
N ILE A 93 14.31 -7.39 -14.75
CA ILE A 93 14.97 -6.07 -14.69
C ILE A 93 14.65 -5.39 -13.34
N MET A 94 13.38 -5.36 -12.95
CA MET A 94 12.94 -4.75 -11.69
C MET A 94 13.53 -5.44 -10.45
N LYS A 95 13.67 -6.77 -10.48
CA LYS A 95 14.32 -7.54 -9.41
C LYS A 95 15.77 -7.09 -9.22
N VAL A 96 16.56 -7.08 -10.29
CA VAL A 96 17.98 -6.69 -10.24
C VAL A 96 18.13 -5.25 -9.74
N LEU A 97 17.30 -4.32 -10.23
CA LEU A 97 17.32 -2.93 -9.76
C LEU A 97 17.01 -2.83 -8.26
N SER A 98 16.01 -3.56 -7.76
CA SER A 98 15.62 -3.56 -6.34
C SER A 98 16.70 -4.15 -5.42
N GLU A 99 17.47 -5.13 -5.91
CA GLU A 99 18.55 -5.78 -5.14
C GLU A 99 19.85 -4.95 -5.16
N THR A 100 20.06 -4.13 -6.20
CA THR A 100 21.31 -3.37 -6.40
C THR A 100 21.25 -1.97 -5.81
N LEU A 101 20.09 -1.30 -5.86
CA LEU A 101 19.97 0.09 -5.45
C LEU A 101 19.79 0.23 -3.93
N PRO A 102 20.66 1.00 -3.23
CA PRO A 102 20.50 1.25 -1.80
C PRO A 102 19.20 2.03 -1.55
N GLY A 103 18.40 1.59 -0.58
CA GLY A 103 17.12 2.20 -0.22
C GLY A 103 15.90 1.66 -0.98
N LEU A 104 16.09 0.84 -2.01
CA LEU A 104 15.01 0.10 -2.71
C LEU A 104 14.89 -1.35 -2.19
N GLN A 105 15.41 -1.64 -1.01
CA GLN A 105 15.30 -2.98 -0.45
C GLN A 105 13.83 -3.26 -0.09
N ARG A 106 13.26 -4.32 -0.70
CA ARG A 106 11.97 -4.87 -0.30
C ARG A 106 12.07 -5.19 1.19
N GLY A 107 11.28 -4.51 2.04
CA GLY A 107 11.39 -4.56 3.48
C GLY A 107 11.57 -5.99 4.01
N HIS A 108 12.82 -6.35 4.28
CA HIS A 108 13.15 -7.47 5.13
C HIS A 108 12.79 -7.02 6.54
N GLU A 109 11.89 -7.76 7.18
CA GLU A 109 11.59 -7.60 8.59
C GLU A 109 12.91 -7.56 9.37
N THR A 110 13.24 -6.37 9.87
CA THR A 110 14.27 -6.24 10.87
C THR A 110 13.68 -6.85 12.13
N ARG A 111 14.30 -7.94 12.59
CA ARG A 111 14.03 -8.58 13.87
C ARG A 111 14.16 -7.61 15.04
#